data_AF-A0A2V8ASP0-F1
#
_entry.id   AF-A0A2V8ASP0-F1
#
_cell.length_a   1.000
_cell.length_b   1.000
_cell.length_c   1.000
_cell.angle_alpha   90.00
_cell.angle_beta   90.00
_cell.angle_gamma   90.00
#
_symmetry.space_group_name_H-M   'P 1'
#
loop_
_entity.id
_entity.type
_entity.pdbx_description
1 polymer ?
#
loop_
_entity_poly.entity_id
_entity_poly.type
_entity_poly.pdbx_seq_one_letter_code
_entity_poly.pdbx_strand_id
1 'polypeptide(L)'
;MKMKAADTPRQCTMSHGRPPAALAAPHARRAARRGASSSHTLDIPYDGRFTFVRLRWGGGTTQSRSWSSAWNHDYPRAEQHLSQILRELTYLDIHTVGSRILSLDDPDLFRYPIALMWEPASTT
;
A
#
# COMPACT_ATOMS: atom_id res chain seq x y z
N MET A 1 -63.19 -39.32 68.06
CA MET A 1 -62.35 -39.32 69.28
C MET A 1 -60.90 -39.49 68.85
N LYS A 2 -60.01 -38.60 69.31
CA LYS A 2 -58.55 -38.45 69.04
C LYS A 2 -58.18 -37.94 67.62
N MET A 3 -57.80 -36.67 67.42
CA MET A 3 -56.55 -35.96 67.84
C MET A 3 -55.30 -36.58 67.19
N LYS A 4 -54.27 -35.87 66.71
CA LYS A 4 -53.93 -34.47 66.41
C LYS A 4 -52.45 -34.55 66.01
N ALA A 5 -52.03 -33.94 64.92
CA ALA A 5 -50.65 -33.51 64.69
C ALA A 5 -50.76 -32.34 63.69
N ALA A 6 -50.82 -31.10 64.14
CA ALA A 6 -49.67 -30.27 64.50
C ALA A 6 -48.60 -30.33 63.41
N ASP A 7 -48.50 -29.33 62.55
CA ASP A 7 -47.68 -28.17 62.87
C ASP A 7 -47.95 -26.96 61.95
N THR A 8 -47.43 -25.83 62.40
CA THR A 8 -47.74 -24.41 62.20
C THR A 8 -47.19 -23.83 60.86
N PRO A 9 -47.73 -22.71 60.35
CA PRO A 9 -47.55 -22.28 58.97
C PRO A 9 -46.42 -21.25 58.82
N ARG A 10 -45.85 -21.13 57.61
CA ARG A 10 -45.38 -19.85 57.05
C ARG A 10 -45.62 -19.80 55.55
N GLN A 11 -46.41 -18.82 55.14
CA GLN A 11 -46.67 -18.42 53.76
C GLN A 11 -45.52 -17.55 53.20
N CYS A 12 -45.69 -17.19 51.92
CA CYS A 12 -45.03 -16.14 51.12
C CYS A 12 -44.01 -16.68 50.11
N THR A 13 -44.46 -17.14 48.93
CA THR A 13 -44.89 -16.40 47.71
C THR A 13 -43.75 -15.83 46.86
N MET A 14 -43.81 -16.21 45.57
CA MET A 14 -43.34 -15.48 44.37
C MET A 14 -41.83 -15.28 44.21
N SER A 15 -41.13 -15.98 43.32
CA SER A 15 -41.19 -16.02 41.84
C SER A 15 -40.30 -14.98 41.14
N HIS A 16 -39.74 -15.43 40.02
CA HIS A 16 -39.11 -14.71 38.92
C HIS A 16 -37.64 -14.26 39.05
N GLY A 17 -36.84 -14.75 38.10
CA GLY A 17 -35.80 -13.92 37.48
C GLY A 17 -34.43 -14.57 37.33
N ARG A 18 -34.23 -15.32 36.25
CA ARG A 18 -32.90 -15.64 35.72
C ARG A 18 -32.44 -14.47 34.84
N PRO A 19 -31.37 -13.74 35.15
CA PRO A 19 -30.75 -12.86 34.16
C PRO A 19 -29.85 -13.67 33.19
N PRO A 20 -29.78 -13.26 31.91
CA PRO A 20 -29.19 -14.03 30.81
C PRO A 20 -27.66 -13.98 30.74
N ALA A 21 -27.14 -14.98 30.03
CA ALA A 21 -25.73 -15.16 29.68
C ALA A 21 -25.11 -13.93 29.02
N ALA A 22 -23.90 -13.58 29.44
CA ALA A 22 -23.08 -12.56 28.82
C ALA A 22 -22.77 -12.93 27.35
N LEU A 23 -23.30 -12.13 26.43
CA LEU A 23 -22.93 -12.20 25.02
C LEU A 23 -21.67 -11.32 24.82
N ALA A 24 -20.49 -11.93 24.83
CA ALA A 24 -19.27 -11.25 24.41
C ALA A 24 -19.31 -11.05 22.88
N ALA A 25 -19.42 -9.79 22.45
CA ALA A 25 -19.32 -9.44 21.03
C ALA A 25 -17.88 -9.68 20.54
N PRO A 26 -17.64 -10.37 19.41
CA PRO A 26 -16.34 -10.34 18.79
C PRO A 26 -16.15 -8.95 18.19
N HIS A 27 -15.20 -8.19 18.72
CA HIS A 27 -14.62 -7.06 18.00
C HIS A 27 -13.96 -7.61 16.73
N ALA A 28 -14.75 -7.61 15.65
CA ALA A 28 -14.27 -7.82 14.30
C ALA A 28 -13.22 -6.73 14.03
N ARG A 29 -11.95 -7.09 14.20
CA ARG A 29 -10.81 -6.33 13.70
C ARG A 29 -10.94 -6.33 12.19
N ARG A 30 -11.65 -5.34 11.65
CA ARG A 30 -11.60 -4.98 10.24
C ARG A 30 -10.18 -4.48 10.00
N ALA A 31 -9.27 -5.42 9.73
CA ALA A 31 -7.96 -5.13 9.19
C ALA A 31 -8.22 -4.28 7.95
N ALA A 32 -7.94 -2.99 8.06
CA ALA A 32 -7.86 -2.11 6.93
C ALA A 32 -6.90 -2.80 5.96
N ARG A 33 -7.44 -3.29 4.84
CA ARG A 33 -6.65 -3.51 3.63
C ARG A 33 -6.14 -2.12 3.25
N ARG A 34 -5.07 -1.68 3.90
CA ARG A 34 -4.18 -0.66 3.37
C ARG A 34 -3.84 -1.20 1.99
N GLY A 35 -4.31 -0.52 0.94
CA GLY A 35 -3.98 -0.88 -0.43
C GLY A 35 -2.49 -1.19 -0.46
N ALA A 36 -2.14 -2.37 -0.98
CA ALA A 36 -0.76 -2.76 -1.12
C ALA A 36 -0.05 -1.58 -1.80
N SER A 37 0.77 -0.85 -1.04
CA SER A 37 1.73 0.06 -1.62
C SER A 37 2.54 -0.85 -2.52
N SER A 38 2.31 -0.76 -3.83
CA SER A 38 3.20 -1.36 -4.82
C SER A 38 4.56 -0.81 -4.47
N SER A 39 5.38 -1.66 -3.87
CA SER A 39 6.71 -1.29 -3.43
C SER A 39 7.48 -1.04 -4.71
N HIS A 40 7.59 0.22 -5.10
CA HIS A 40 8.32 0.59 -6.29
C HIS A 40 9.77 0.20 -6.05
N THR A 41 10.27 -0.77 -6.82
CA THR A 41 11.67 -1.16 -6.68
C THR A 41 12.51 -0.08 -7.35
N LEU A 42 13.25 0.65 -6.53
CA LEU A 42 14.29 1.55 -6.98
C LEU A 42 15.45 0.65 -7.36
N ASP A 43 15.81 0.61 -8.65
CA ASP A 43 16.85 -0.28 -9.19
C ASP A 43 16.37 -1.70 -9.52
N ILE A 44 15.68 -1.84 -10.66
CA ILE A 44 15.40 -3.14 -11.26
C ILE A 44 16.56 -3.57 -12.17
N PRO A 45 17.08 -4.80 -12.02
CA PRO A 45 18.14 -5.30 -12.89
C PRO A 45 17.62 -5.46 -14.33
N TYR A 46 18.51 -5.33 -15.30
CA TYR A 46 18.18 -5.56 -16.71
C TYR A 46 17.87 -7.05 -16.95
N ASP A 47 16.63 -7.34 -17.36
CA ASP A 47 16.15 -8.68 -17.69
C ASP A 47 15.63 -8.78 -19.15
N GLY A 48 15.86 -7.76 -19.97
CA GLY A 48 15.44 -7.69 -21.37
C GLY A 48 14.02 -7.16 -21.61
N ARG A 49 13.23 -6.95 -20.55
CA ARG A 49 11.91 -6.30 -20.68
C ARG A 49 12.05 -4.80 -20.89
N PHE A 50 10.99 -4.19 -21.43
CA PHE A 50 10.93 -2.73 -21.55
C PHE A 50 10.92 -2.11 -20.14
N THR A 51 11.88 -1.24 -19.88
CA THR A 51 12.06 -0.56 -18.60
C THR A 51 12.18 0.93 -18.85
N PHE A 52 11.38 1.74 -18.16
CA PHE A 52 11.60 3.18 -18.15
C PHE A 52 12.91 3.51 -17.44
N VAL A 53 13.77 4.23 -18.14
CA VAL A 53 14.96 4.87 -17.57
C VAL A 53 14.64 6.34 -17.34
N ARG A 54 14.72 6.81 -16.10
CA ARG A 54 14.72 8.23 -15.77
C ARG A 54 16.15 8.74 -15.70
N LEU A 55 16.45 9.77 -16.47
CA LEU A 55 17.75 10.41 -16.47
C LEU A 55 17.88 11.34 -15.28
N ARG A 56 18.85 11.06 -14.42
CA ARG A 56 19.26 11.93 -13.33
C ARG A 56 20.28 12.95 -13.85
N TRP A 57 20.02 14.21 -13.56
CA TRP A 57 20.93 15.31 -13.88
C TRP A 57 20.99 16.29 -12.69
N GLY A 58 22.16 16.90 -12.47
CA GLY A 58 22.39 17.80 -11.34
C GLY A 58 22.39 17.12 -9.95
N GLY A 59 22.16 17.92 -8.90
CA GLY A 59 22.04 17.45 -7.51
C GLY A 59 20.71 16.73 -7.24
N GLY A 60 20.47 16.27 -6.00
CA GLY A 60 19.18 15.69 -5.58
C GLY A 60 19.16 14.15 -5.50
N THR A 61 18.27 13.65 -4.64
CA THR A 61 18.04 12.21 -4.38
C THR A 61 16.58 11.88 -4.64
N THR A 62 16.21 10.60 -4.65
CA THR A 62 14.80 10.16 -4.73
C THR A 62 13.93 10.67 -3.57
N GLN A 63 14.54 11.19 -2.51
CA GLN A 63 13.88 11.73 -1.32
C GLN A 63 13.86 13.27 -1.29
N SER A 64 14.65 13.91 -2.15
CA SER A 64 14.74 15.37 -2.22
C SER A 64 13.46 15.94 -2.82
N ARG A 65 12.78 16.82 -2.09
CA ARG A 65 11.65 17.62 -2.61
C ARG A 65 12.07 19.06 -2.96
N SER A 66 13.36 19.28 -3.17
CA SER A 66 13.88 20.60 -3.51
C SER A 66 13.45 20.99 -4.92
N TRP A 67 12.94 22.20 -5.08
CA TRP A 67 12.64 22.84 -6.36
C TRP A 67 13.91 23.08 -7.21
N SER A 68 15.10 22.89 -6.63
CA SER A 68 16.39 23.09 -7.29
C SER A 68 16.90 21.86 -8.06
N SER A 69 16.19 20.73 -8.01
CA SER A 69 16.56 19.50 -8.70
C SER A 69 15.31 18.87 -9.30
N ALA A 70 15.01 19.28 -10.54
CA ALA A 70 13.76 18.99 -11.22
C ALA A 70 13.66 17.55 -11.77
N TRP A 71 14.77 16.79 -11.81
CA TRP A 71 14.78 15.48 -12.46
C TRP A 71 13.87 14.45 -11.78
N ASN A 72 13.56 14.58 -10.49
CA ASN A 72 12.81 13.59 -9.72
C ASN A 72 11.32 13.93 -9.53
N HIS A 73 10.79 14.93 -10.26
CA HIS A 73 9.38 15.32 -10.16
C HIS A 73 8.44 14.14 -10.42
N ASP A 74 7.50 13.97 -9.49
CA ASP A 74 6.51 12.88 -9.41
C ASP A 74 7.06 11.45 -9.48
N TYR A 75 8.37 11.29 -9.35
CA TYR A 75 8.99 9.98 -9.21
C TYR A 75 8.61 9.35 -7.85
N PRO A 76 8.27 8.06 -7.78
CA PRO A 76 8.18 7.09 -8.88
C PRO A 76 6.78 6.96 -9.52
N ARG A 77 5.81 7.76 -9.08
CA ARG A 77 4.40 7.61 -9.48
C ARG A 77 4.18 7.84 -10.97
N ALA A 78 4.90 8.80 -11.56
CA ALA A 78 4.79 9.10 -12.99
C ALA A 78 5.11 7.85 -13.84
N GLU A 79 6.22 7.18 -13.55
CA GLU A 79 6.67 5.96 -14.23
C GLU A 79 5.72 4.80 -13.99
N GLN A 80 5.23 4.64 -12.76
CA GLN A 80 4.29 3.56 -12.44
C GLN A 80 3.01 3.67 -13.28
N HIS A 81 2.40 4.85 -13.32
CA HIS A 81 1.18 5.06 -14.09
C HIS A 81 1.44 4.98 -15.60
N LEU A 82 2.56 5.53 -16.08
CA LEU A 82 2.91 5.45 -17.49
C LEU A 82 3.16 3.98 -17.93
N SER A 83 3.86 3.19 -17.12
CA SER A 83 4.03 1.75 -17.39
C SER A 83 2.70 1.00 -17.42
N GLN A 84 1.78 1.32 -16.50
CA GLN A 84 0.46 0.71 -16.51
C GLN A 84 -0.33 1.07 -17.77
N ILE A 85 -0.33 2.34 -18.17
CA ILE A 85 -0.99 2.80 -19.40
C ILE A 85 -0.39 2.11 -20.62
N LEU A 86 0.93 2.06 -20.75
CA LEU A 86 1.58 1.39 -21.88
C LEU A 86 1.29 -0.11 -21.92
N ARG A 87 1.20 -0.78 -20.77
CA ARG A 87 0.79 -2.19 -20.70
C ARG A 87 -0.62 -2.40 -21.25
N GLU A 88 -1.53 -1.45 -21.04
CA GLU A 88 -2.91 -1.57 -21.55
C GLU A 88 -3.04 -1.19 -23.03
N LEU A 89 -2.18 -0.28 -23.53
CA LEU A 89 -2.28 0.24 -24.89
C LEU A 89 -1.38 -0.46 -25.91
N THR A 90 -0.40 -1.24 -25.46
CA THR A 90 0.62 -1.85 -26.34
C THR A 90 0.85 -3.31 -25.98
N TYR A 91 1.50 -4.05 -26.88
CA TYR A 91 1.96 -5.42 -26.62
C TYR A 91 3.39 -5.47 -26.04
N LEU A 92 3.92 -4.36 -25.51
CA LEU A 92 5.24 -4.34 -24.91
C LEU A 92 5.26 -5.20 -23.63
N ASP A 93 6.27 -6.04 -23.51
CA ASP A 93 6.61 -6.68 -22.24
C ASP A 93 7.31 -5.64 -21.34
N ILE A 94 6.51 -4.92 -20.55
CA ILE A 94 6.95 -3.77 -19.75
C ILE A 94 7.00 -4.06 -18.25
N HIS A 95 8.05 -3.54 -17.59
CA HIS A 95 8.11 -3.47 -16.13
C HIS A 95 7.11 -2.46 -15.57
N THR A 96 6.15 -2.96 -14.80
CA THR A 96 5.11 -2.13 -14.16
C THR A 96 5.37 -1.85 -12.67
N VAL A 97 6.31 -2.56 -12.06
CA VAL A 97 6.60 -2.47 -10.62
C VAL A 97 7.76 -1.51 -10.32
N GLY A 98 8.64 -1.27 -11.30
CA GLY A 98 9.86 -0.51 -11.10
C GLY A 98 10.33 0.20 -12.36
N SER A 99 11.27 1.11 -12.18
CA SER A 99 12.01 1.84 -13.22
C SER A 99 13.48 1.95 -12.83
N ARG A 100 14.32 2.35 -13.78
CA ARG A 100 15.76 2.55 -13.58
C ARG A 100 16.06 4.04 -13.55
N ILE A 101 17.00 4.44 -12.69
CA ILE A 101 17.56 5.80 -12.72
C ILE A 101 19.01 5.65 -13.15
N LEU A 102 19.41 6.33 -14.24
CA LEU A 102 20.78 6.35 -14.74
C LEU A 102 21.22 7.81 -14.98
N SER A 103 22.52 8.07 -15.01
CA SER A 103 23.07 9.32 -15.52
C SER A 103 23.28 9.26 -17.04
N LEU A 104 23.57 10.40 -17.67
CA LEU A 104 23.80 10.49 -19.12
C LEU A 104 25.09 9.77 -19.58
N ASP A 105 26.04 9.60 -18.68
CA ASP A 105 27.34 8.96 -18.90
C ASP A 105 27.37 7.49 -18.44
N ASP A 106 26.25 6.96 -17.96
CA ASP A 106 26.19 5.58 -17.48
C ASP A 106 26.35 4.58 -18.65
N PRO A 107 27.30 3.64 -18.59
CA PRO A 107 27.53 2.67 -19.67
C PRO A 107 26.34 1.75 -19.92
N ASP A 108 25.48 1.50 -18.91
CA ASP A 108 24.29 0.68 -19.06
C ASP A 108 23.15 1.41 -19.78
N LEU A 109 23.24 2.74 -19.99
CA LEU A 109 22.19 3.52 -20.65
C LEU A 109 21.82 2.95 -22.02
N PHE A 110 22.81 2.47 -22.78
CA PHE A 110 22.61 1.91 -24.12
C PHE A 110 21.90 0.54 -24.13
N ARG A 111 21.67 -0.08 -22.97
CA ARG A 111 20.83 -1.28 -22.85
C ARG A 111 19.34 -0.97 -22.95
N TYR A 112 18.96 0.30 -22.77
CA TYR A 112 17.58 0.75 -22.71
C TYR A 112 17.27 1.65 -23.93
N PRO A 113 16.32 1.26 -24.80
CA PRO A 113 16.07 1.98 -26.05
C PRO A 113 15.40 3.34 -25.88
N ILE A 114 14.79 3.60 -24.71
CA ILE A 114 14.10 4.86 -24.39
C ILE A 114 14.52 5.33 -23.00
N ALA A 115 14.92 6.60 -22.92
CA ALA A 115 15.20 7.29 -21.67
C ALA A 115 14.35 8.57 -21.57
N LEU A 116 13.81 8.82 -20.38
CA LEU A 116 13.01 9.99 -20.04
C LEU A 116 13.87 11.01 -19.30
N MET A 117 13.91 12.23 -19.81
CA MET A 117 14.51 13.37 -19.13
C MET A 117 13.43 14.41 -18.83
N TRP A 118 13.45 14.95 -17.61
CA TRP A 118 12.49 15.95 -17.16
C TRP A 118 13.20 17.29 -16.90
N GLU A 119 12.67 18.37 -17.48
CA GLU A 119 13.09 19.77 -17.26
C GLU A 119 14.61 20.04 -17.30
N PRO A 120 15.36 19.57 -18.31
CA PRO A 120 16.84 19.64 -18.35
C PRO A 120 17.47 21.05 -18.33
N ALA A 121 16.65 22.10 -18.39
CA ALA A 121 17.09 23.49 -18.51
C ALA A 121 17.06 24.27 -17.18
N SER A 122 16.83 23.63 -16.02
CA SER A 122 16.69 24.35 -14.74
C SER A 122 18.01 24.77 -14.06
N THR A 123 19.09 24.96 -14.80
CA THR A 123 20.37 25.39 -14.19
C THR A 123 20.29 26.89 -13.88
N THR A 124 20.21 27.23 -12.58
CA THR A 124 20.53 28.56 -12.03
C THR A 124 22.02 28.60 -11.70
#